data_AF-A0A2V8DYC9-F1
#
_entry.id   AF-A0A2V8DYC9-F1
#
_cell.length_a   1.000
_cell.length_b   1.000
_cell.length_c   1.000
_cell.angle_alpha   90.00
_cell.angle_beta   90.00
_cell.angle_gamma   90.00
#
_symmetry.space_group_name_H-M   'P 1'
#
loop_
_entity.id
_entity.type
_entity.pdbx_description
1 polymer ?
#
loop_
_entity_poly.entity_id
_entity_poly.type
_entity_poly.pdbx_seq_one_letter_code
_entity_poly.pdbx_strand_id
1 'polypeptide(L)' 'MRLFAQFVSREDGQDLIEYALLAGFISLAAVAAITTIGTALNTLYTNVQAQITAAN' A
#
# COMPACT_ATOMS: atom_id res chain seq x y z
N MET A 1 30.35 -33.37 3.75
CA MET A 1 29.52 -32.71 4.78
C MET A 1 29.40 -31.18 4.62
N ARG A 2 30.26 -30.49 3.85
CA ARG A 2 30.15 -29.03 3.64
C ARG A 2 28.95 -28.58 2.79
N LEU A 3 28.56 -29.37 1.80
CA LEU A 3 27.42 -29.05 0.91
C LEU A 3 26.08 -29.08 1.65
N PHE A 4 25.87 -30.05 2.54
CA PHE A 4 24.66 -30.13 3.37
C PHE A 4 24.57 -28.98 4.38
N ALA A 5 25.69 -28.58 4.99
CA ALA A 5 25.74 -27.42 5.89
C ALA A 5 25.43 -26.10 5.16
N GLN A 6 25.90 -25.94 3.91
CA GLN A 6 25.57 -24.77 3.08
C GLN A 6 24.12 -24.74 2.61
N PHE A 7 23.46 -25.89 2.48
CA PHE A 7 22.03 -25.97 2.16
C PHE A 7 21.14 -25.66 3.37
N VAL A 8 21.55 -26.06 4.57
CA VAL A 8 20.84 -25.74 5.84
C VAL A 8 21.04 -24.28 6.24
N SER A 9 22.18 -23.68 5.92
CA SER A 9 22.50 -22.27 6.21
C SER A 9 21.80 -21.24 5.30
N ARG A 10 20.87 -21.66 4.42
CA ARG A 10 20.11 -20.77 3.53
C ARG A 10 18.85 -20.23 4.21
N GLU A 11 19.00 -19.49 5.30
CA GLU A 11 17.93 -18.73 5.96
C GLU A 11 17.86 -17.28 5.47
N ASP A 12 18.93 -16.78 4.83
CA ASP A 12 19.04 -15.39 4.32
C ASP A 12 17.93 -14.96 3.35
N GLY A 13 17.26 -15.90 2.68
CA GLY A 13 16.13 -15.62 1.77
C GLY A 13 14.75 -15.71 2.42
N GLN A 14 14.65 -16.34 3.59
CA GLN A 14 13.39 -16.46 4.34
C GLN A 14 12.99 -15.12 4.94
N ASP A 15 13.94 -14.39 5.52
CA ASP A 15 13.69 -13.07 6.09
C ASP A 15 13.23 -12.08 5.01
N LEU A 16 13.82 -12.14 3.82
CA LEU A 16 13.46 -11.25 2.71
C LEU A 16 12.03 -11.45 2.21
N ILE A 17 11.52 -12.69 2.15
CA ILE A 17 10.14 -12.93 1.71
C ILE A 17 9.13 -12.47 2.76
N GLU A 18 9.45 -12.56 4.05
CA GLU A 18 8.59 -12.05 5.12
C GLU A 18 8.45 -10.53 5.07
N TYR A 19 9.57 -9.80 4.94
CA TYR A 19 9.54 -8.34 4.79
C TYR A 19 8.92 -7.91 3.45
N ALA A 20 9.12 -8.67 2.37
CA ALA A 20 8.47 -8.38 1.09
C ALA A 20 6.95 -8.55 1.15
N LEU A 21 6.45 -9.59 1.83
CA LEU A 21 5.02 -9.81 2.03
C LEU A 21 4.41 -8.72 2.92
N LEU A 22 5.09 -8.32 4.00
CA LEU A 22 4.65 -7.23 4.86
C LEU A 22 4.62 -5.89 4.10
N ALA A 23 5.68 -5.57 3.35
CA ALA A 23 5.74 -4.36 2.52
C ALA A 23 4.65 -4.36 1.43
N GLY A 24 4.37 -5.52 0.83
CA GLY A 24 3.27 -5.70 -0.11
C GLY A 24 1.90 -5.42 0.52
N PHE A 25 1.63 -5.98 1.71
CA PHE A 25 0.39 -5.73 2.44
C PHE A 25 0.22 -4.25 2.84
N ILE A 26 1.27 -3.62 3.38
CA ILE A 26 1.27 -2.20 3.73
C ILE A 26 1.01 -1.33 2.49
N SER A 27 1.64 -1.66 1.37
CA SER A 27 1.45 -0.94 0.10
C SER A 27 -0.01 -1.03 -0.39
N LEU A 28 -0.61 -2.21 -0.32
CA LEU A 28 -2.03 -2.40 -0.68
C LEU A 28 -2.96 -1.61 0.24
N ALA A 29 -2.71 -1.64 1.56
CA ALA A 29 -3.48 -0.88 2.53
C ALA A 29 -3.36 0.65 2.29
N ALA A 30 -2.15 1.13 1.99
CA ALA A 30 -1.90 2.53 1.67
C ALA A 30 -2.63 2.96 0.40
N VAL A 31 -2.57 2.16 -0.67
CA VAL A 31 -3.30 2.44 -1.93
C VAL A 31 -4.80 2.51 -1.67
N ALA A 32 -5.36 1.57 -0.91
CA ALA A 32 -6.77 1.58 -0.57
C ALA A 32 -7.16 2.87 0.19
N ALA A 33 -6.40 3.22 1.23
CA ALA A 33 -6.65 4.41 2.04
C ALA A 33 -6.56 5.70 1.23
N ILE A 34 -5.50 5.86 0.42
CA ILE A 34 -5.29 7.04 -0.43
C ILE A 34 -6.42 7.16 -1.46
N THR A 35 -6.86 6.04 -2.04
CA THR A 35 -7.98 6.02 -2.99
C THR A 35 -9.26 6.53 -2.33
N THR A 36 -9.61 6.03 -1.15
CA THR A 36 -10.80 6.48 -0.40
C THR A 36 -10.73 7.97 -0.06
N ILE A 37 -9.58 8.45 0.40
CA ILE A 37 -9.36 9.88 0.70
C ILE A 37 -9.51 10.71 -0.57
N GLY A 38 -8.92 10.28 -1.68
CA GLY A 38 -9.02 10.96 -2.97
C GLY A 38 -10.46 11.09 -3.46
N THR A 39 -11.26 10.03 -3.33
CA THR A 39 -12.69 10.09 -3.66
C THR A 39 -13.43 11.10 -2.77
N ALA A 40 -13.22 11.06 -1.45
CA ALA A 40 -13.88 11.97 -0.52
C ALA A 40 -13.53 13.44 -0.79
N LEU A 41 -12.26 13.73 -1.08
CA LEU A 41 -11.81 15.07 -1.46
C LEU A 41 -12.45 15.54 -2.77
N ASN A 42 -12.48 14.69 -3.80
CA ASN A 42 -13.13 15.03 -5.07
C ASN A 42 -14.63 15.32 -4.89
N THR A 43 -15.32 14.54 -4.07
CA THR A 43 -16.72 14.81 -3.71
C THR A 43 -16.86 16.15 -3.02
N LEU A 44 -16.00 16.47 -2.07
CA LEU A 44 -16.03 17.76 -1.37
C LEU A 44 -15.80 18.92 -2.34
N TYR A 45 -14.79 18.85 -3.21
CA TYR A 45 -14.53 19.89 -4.21
C TYR A 45 -15.69 20.06 -5.18
N THR A 46 -16.29 18.96 -5.65
CA THR A 46 -17.47 18.98 -6.53
C THR A 46 -18.65 19.66 -5.85
N ASN A 47 -18.89 19.34 -4.58
CA ASN A 47 -19.97 19.96 -3.80
C ASN A 47 -19.75 21.46 -3.60
N VAL A 48 -18.52 21.88 -3.29
CA VAL A 48 -18.18 23.31 -3.17
C VAL A 48 -18.36 24.02 -4.51
N GLN A 49 -17.90 23.43 -5.60
CA GLN A 49 -18.09 23.98 -6.94
C GLN A 49 -19.59 24.15 -7.26
N ALA A 50 -20.41 23.13 -6.97
CA ALA A 50 -21.86 23.19 -7.20
C ALA A 50 -22.52 24.33 -6.40
N GLN A 51 -22.11 24.54 -5.14
CA GLN A 51 -22.61 25.65 -4.32
C GLN A 51 -22.21 27.02 -4.88
N ILE A 52 -20.96 27.18 -5.33
CA ILE A 52 -20.49 28.42 -5.96
C ILE A 52 -21.26 28.68 -7.26
N THR A 53 -21.49 27.65 -8.08
CA THR A 53 -22.28 27.80 -9.32
C THR A 53 -23.74 28.15 -9.03
N ALA A 54 -24.34 27.58 -7.99
CA ALA A 54 -25.72 27.90 -7.61
C ALA A 54 -25.89 29.30 -7.01
N ALA A 55 -24.82 29.86 -6.45
CA ALA A 55 -24.82 31.20 -5.85
C ALA A 55 -24.59 32.34 -6.85
N ASN A 56 -24.08 32.04 -8.05
CA ASN A 56 -23.87 32.99 -9.15
C ASN A 56 -25.03 32.94 -10.15
#